data_AF-A6G147-F1
#
_entry.id   AF-A6G147-F1
#
_cell.length_a   1.000
_cell.length_b   1.000
_cell.length_c   1.000
_cell.angle_alpha   90.00
_cell.angle_beta   90.00
_cell.angle_gamma   90.00
#
_symmetry.space_group_name_H-M   'P 1'
#
loop_
_entity.id
_entity.type
_entity.pdbx_description
1 polymer ?
#
loop_
_entity_poly.entity_id
_entity_poly.type
_entity_poly.pdbx_seq_one_letter_code
_entity_poly.pdbx_strand_id
1 'polypeptide(L)'
;MVRPMPQPEHGDLAAGIWGPLLGPAGNLRVRAVDEEPEPLPDFDVLLDTLGELSELLGAPRCATAYQLYTPEDLPESWDRELVDQRALIRRLLRYAGEDDESLGVRVVDGRRPDKDVIAEHLAGELRFAGLSGEDQRAAGFVVSSLGDLRAMLGPTCVEVARALVHRARLERGRNPDGPRYRGEEAEGEGAELPTAVEGFLACFALGWGVPVTNACLDPRSVAEGMGEMQTTAWVSASLRYPPDVAAELLATLYAAGARDAKFVEGRRGALNPSQREVFDEAWAALEEDGPNEAAALREQLRWGAPDSWPEPATREPALAELEFDAHDDALVDAEERYQERLRLPNLGKPVFRARPRRTWQGALIGSVVGVLFGGAIGGAVGGGIGALFGYSWRPSLCSGPRCGVVLEVGVTECPKCGGTIMGEIARTKDHLAAVEALEEQGALNQASDPT
;
A
#
# COMPACT_ATOMS: atom_id res chain seq x y z
N MET A 1 -23.96 9.93 -42.73
CA MET A 1 -25.24 9.45 -42.19
C MET A 1 -25.02 8.07 -41.59
N VAL A 2 -24.73 8.01 -40.30
CA VAL A 2 -24.44 6.78 -39.55
C VAL A 2 -25.72 6.38 -38.81
N ARG A 3 -26.17 5.13 -38.96
CA ARG A 3 -27.32 4.59 -38.23
C ARG A 3 -26.91 4.29 -36.78
N PRO A 4 -27.74 4.61 -35.77
CA PRO A 4 -27.47 4.19 -34.40
C PRO A 4 -27.69 2.67 -34.26
N MET A 5 -26.78 2.02 -33.54
CA MET A 5 -26.94 0.63 -33.09
C MET A 5 -28.03 0.58 -31.99
N PRO A 6 -28.88 -0.46 -31.98
CA PRO A 6 -29.89 -0.63 -30.94
C PRO A 6 -29.23 -1.05 -29.62
N GLN A 7 -29.63 -0.42 -28.52
CA GLN A 7 -29.28 -0.87 -27.18
C GLN A 7 -30.01 -2.18 -26.85
N PRO A 8 -29.35 -3.17 -26.21
CA PRO A 8 -30.02 -4.37 -25.77
C PRO A 8 -30.84 -4.10 -24.52
N GLU A 9 -32.11 -4.51 -24.54
CA GLU A 9 -33.01 -4.50 -23.40
C GLU A 9 -32.51 -5.49 -22.33
N HIS A 10 -32.30 -5.00 -21.11
CA HIS A 10 -31.95 -5.82 -19.95
C HIS A 10 -33.15 -6.71 -19.56
N GLY A 11 -33.02 -8.01 -19.82
CA GLY A 11 -33.93 -9.02 -19.30
C GLY A 11 -33.61 -9.36 -17.85
N ASP A 12 -34.59 -9.15 -16.97
CA ASP A 12 -34.61 -9.66 -15.59
C ASP A 12 -34.47 -11.18 -15.58
N LEU A 13 -33.30 -11.69 -15.16
CA LEU A 13 -33.08 -13.10 -14.88
C LEU A 13 -32.83 -13.33 -13.39
N ALA A 14 -33.83 -13.98 -12.81
CA ALA A 14 -33.93 -14.51 -11.46
C ALA A 14 -32.62 -15.02 -10.84
N ALA A 15 -32.22 -14.38 -9.74
CA ALA A 15 -31.24 -14.89 -8.79
C ALA A 15 -31.84 -16.06 -8.00
N GLY A 16 -31.38 -17.28 -8.28
CA GLY A 16 -31.79 -18.47 -7.56
C GLY A 16 -30.71 -19.55 -7.56
N ILE A 17 -30.31 -19.94 -6.35
CA ILE A 17 -29.77 -21.27 -6.01
C ILE A 17 -28.27 -21.46 -6.35
N TRP A 18 -27.38 -20.89 -5.53
CA TRP A 18 -26.12 -21.55 -5.13
C TRP A 18 -25.80 -21.21 -3.67
N GLY A 19 -25.78 -22.26 -2.85
CA GLY A 19 -25.67 -22.22 -1.39
C GLY A 19 -24.25 -22.12 -0.83
N PRO A 20 -24.12 -22.21 0.51
CA PRO A 20 -23.11 -21.53 1.32
C PRO A 20 -21.91 -22.44 1.63
N LEU A 21 -20.70 -22.11 1.16
CA LEU A 21 -19.48 -22.87 1.46
C LEU A 21 -18.20 -22.03 1.62
N LEU A 22 -18.32 -20.70 1.72
CA LEU A 22 -17.20 -19.82 2.07
C LEU A 22 -17.49 -19.21 3.44
N GLY A 23 -16.64 -19.55 4.42
CA GLY A 23 -16.65 -18.88 5.73
C GLY A 23 -16.39 -17.38 5.58
N PRO A 24 -16.54 -16.58 6.66
CA PRO A 24 -16.36 -15.13 6.58
C PRO A 24 -14.88 -14.83 6.33
N ALA A 25 -14.48 -14.79 5.05
CA ALA A 25 -13.59 -13.74 4.60
C ALA A 25 -14.35 -12.45 4.92
N GLY A 26 -13.77 -11.61 5.77
CA GLY A 26 -14.32 -10.29 6.00
C GLY A 26 -14.41 -9.62 4.64
N ASN A 27 -15.63 -9.51 4.11
CA ASN A 27 -15.93 -8.63 2.99
C ASN A 27 -15.70 -7.24 3.54
N LEU A 28 -14.44 -6.80 3.53
CA LEU A 28 -14.09 -5.40 3.59
C LEU A 28 -14.74 -4.82 2.33
N ARG A 29 -15.99 -4.39 2.46
CA ARG A 29 -16.59 -3.50 1.48
C ARG A 29 -15.76 -2.24 1.60
N VAL A 30 -14.77 -2.11 0.72
CA VAL A 30 -14.21 -0.81 0.38
C VAL A 30 -15.45 0.02 0.07
N ARG A 31 -15.78 0.96 0.96
CA ARG A 31 -16.74 2.01 0.59
C ARG A 31 -16.07 2.65 -0.62
N ALA A 32 -16.61 2.40 -1.81
CA ALA A 32 -16.35 3.30 -2.92
C ALA A 32 -16.68 4.68 -2.34
N VAL A 33 -15.67 5.53 -2.25
CA VAL A 33 -15.90 6.92 -1.93
C VAL A 33 -16.70 7.40 -3.13
N ASP A 34 -18.02 7.52 -2.97
CA ASP A 34 -18.96 7.98 -4.01
C ASP A 34 -18.77 9.48 -4.31
N GLU A 35 -17.56 10.01 -4.13
CA GLU A 35 -17.19 11.34 -4.58
C GLU A 35 -17.01 11.24 -6.09
N GLU A 36 -17.90 11.91 -6.82
CA GLU A 36 -17.71 12.13 -8.25
C GLU A 36 -16.30 12.72 -8.45
N PRO A 37 -15.48 12.13 -9.33
CA PRO A 37 -14.14 12.65 -9.56
C PRO A 37 -14.26 14.12 -9.96
N GLU A 38 -13.52 14.99 -9.26
CA GLU A 38 -13.46 16.40 -9.60
C GLU A 38 -13.14 16.54 -11.10
N PRO A 39 -13.82 17.45 -11.82
CA PRO A 39 -13.54 17.65 -13.23
C PRO A 39 -12.06 18.03 -13.37
N LEU A 40 -11.40 17.40 -14.34
CA LEU A 40 -9.99 17.70 -14.61
C LEU A 40 -9.87 19.19 -14.95
N PRO A 41 -8.86 19.89 -14.41
CA PRO A 41 -8.59 21.26 -14.79
C PRO A 41 -8.26 21.34 -16.28
N ASP A 42 -8.46 22.52 -16.86
CA ASP A 42 -8.05 22.82 -18.23
C ASP A 42 -6.55 22.55 -18.42
N PHE A 43 -6.16 22.13 -19.62
CA PHE A 43 -4.76 21.85 -19.94
C PHE A 43 -3.87 23.08 -19.73
N ASP A 44 -4.37 24.29 -20.04
CA ASP A 44 -3.64 25.54 -19.77
C ASP A 44 -3.36 25.73 -18.27
N VAL A 45 -4.32 25.36 -17.41
CA VAL A 45 -4.15 25.42 -15.95
C VAL A 45 -3.12 24.39 -15.47
N LEU A 46 -3.06 23.21 -16.11
CA LEU A 46 -2.02 22.22 -15.83
C LEU A 46 -0.63 22.74 -16.22
N LEU A 47 -0.50 23.38 -17.38
CA LEU A 47 0.78 23.97 -17.83
C LEU A 47 1.24 25.11 -16.93
N ASP A 48 0.32 26.00 -16.53
CA ASP A 48 0.62 27.09 -15.60
C ASP A 48 1.08 26.54 -14.24
N THR A 49 0.38 25.54 -13.71
CA THR A 49 0.75 24.87 -12.45
C THR A 49 2.11 24.18 -12.58
N LEU A 50 2.38 23.52 -13.71
CA LEU A 50 3.66 22.89 -13.98
C LEU A 50 4.80 23.91 -14.10
N GLY A 51 4.53 25.10 -14.63
CA GLY A 51 5.48 26.21 -14.63
C GLY A 51 5.82 26.69 -13.22
N GLU A 52 4.82 26.80 -12.33
CA GLU A 52 5.03 27.12 -10.91
C GLU A 52 5.85 26.05 -10.18
N LEU A 53 5.56 24.78 -10.43
CA LEU A 53 6.28 23.66 -9.85
C LEU A 53 7.72 23.56 -10.38
N SER A 54 7.93 23.85 -11.66
CA SER A 54 9.27 23.94 -12.25
C SER A 54 10.06 25.06 -11.59
N GLU A 55 9.45 26.23 -11.43
CA GLU A 55 10.08 27.34 -10.72
C GLU A 55 10.39 26.96 -9.27
N LEU A 56 9.49 26.25 -8.57
CA LEU A 56 9.63 25.79 -7.18
C LEU A 56 10.76 24.77 -6.98
N LEU A 57 10.82 23.76 -7.83
CA LEU A 57 11.77 22.64 -7.72
C LEU A 57 13.14 22.95 -8.33
N GLY A 58 13.26 24.08 -9.04
CA GLY A 58 14.49 24.52 -9.69
C GLY A 58 14.53 24.19 -11.17
N ALA A 59 15.60 24.61 -11.84
CA ALA A 59 15.74 24.54 -13.30
C ALA A 59 15.31 23.18 -13.90
N PRO A 60 14.73 23.18 -15.11
CA PRO A 60 13.89 22.09 -15.61
C PRO A 60 14.66 20.76 -15.69
N ARG A 61 14.54 19.94 -14.64
CA ARG A 61 15.12 18.59 -14.54
C ARG A 61 14.47 17.67 -15.57
N CYS A 62 13.22 17.89 -15.94
CA CYS A 62 12.58 17.20 -17.05
C CYS A 62 13.35 17.28 -18.38
N ALA A 63 14.01 18.41 -18.61
CA ALA A 63 14.87 18.60 -19.75
C ALA A 63 16.21 17.88 -19.48
N THR A 64 16.84 18.13 -18.35
CA THR A 64 18.26 17.80 -18.13
C THR A 64 18.51 16.47 -17.40
N ALA A 65 17.61 16.02 -16.56
CA ALA A 65 17.78 14.81 -15.76
C ALA A 65 17.79 13.54 -16.61
N TYR A 66 18.57 12.58 -16.13
CA TYR A 66 18.42 11.19 -16.52
C TYR A 66 17.00 10.73 -16.13
N GLN A 67 16.23 10.27 -17.11
CA GLN A 67 14.89 9.77 -16.83
C GLN A 67 14.97 8.28 -16.53
N LEU A 68 14.21 7.88 -15.53
CA LEU A 68 13.86 6.50 -15.30
C LEU A 68 12.85 6.08 -16.37
N TYR A 69 13.13 5.05 -17.18
CA TYR A 69 12.20 4.63 -18.26
C TYR A 69 11.41 3.40 -17.87
N THR A 70 12.12 2.45 -17.28
CA THR A 70 11.61 1.11 -17.03
C THR A 70 12.06 0.60 -15.66
N PRO A 71 11.33 -0.33 -15.04
CA PRO A 71 11.78 -1.02 -13.83
C PRO A 71 13.20 -1.61 -13.97
N GLU A 72 13.57 -2.06 -15.16
CA GLU A 72 14.89 -2.61 -15.48
C GLU A 72 16.04 -1.59 -15.38
N ASP A 73 15.73 -0.30 -15.29
CA ASP A 73 16.74 0.74 -15.03
C ASP A 73 17.15 0.84 -13.56
N LEU A 74 16.44 0.17 -12.66
CA LEU A 74 16.76 0.10 -11.23
C LEU A 74 17.76 -1.03 -10.98
N PRO A 75 18.88 -0.78 -10.26
CA PRO A 75 19.91 -1.79 -10.03
C PRO A 75 19.52 -2.88 -9.03
N GLU A 76 18.52 -2.63 -8.19
CA GLU A 76 18.07 -3.55 -7.14
C GLU A 76 17.12 -4.63 -7.63
N SER A 77 17.22 -5.83 -7.06
CA SER A 77 16.14 -6.82 -7.14
C SER A 77 14.94 -6.34 -6.32
N TRP A 78 13.73 -6.58 -6.81
CA TRP A 78 12.49 -6.20 -6.13
C TRP A 78 11.77 -7.43 -5.58
N ASP A 79 11.71 -7.56 -4.26
CA ASP A 79 11.12 -8.71 -3.56
C ASP A 79 9.81 -8.36 -2.83
N ARG A 80 9.26 -7.16 -3.10
CA ARG A 80 7.99 -6.68 -2.51
C ARG A 80 8.07 -6.59 -0.99
N GLU A 81 9.21 -6.16 -0.46
CA GLU A 81 9.41 -5.89 0.95
C GLU A 81 9.40 -4.38 1.23
N LEU A 82 9.18 -3.99 2.49
CA LEU A 82 9.20 -2.57 2.88
C LEU A 82 10.58 -1.94 2.70
N VAL A 83 11.64 -2.74 2.84
CA VAL A 83 13.02 -2.30 2.61
C VAL A 83 13.24 -1.96 1.14
N ASP A 84 12.72 -2.77 0.22
CA ASP A 84 12.79 -2.49 -1.22
C ASP A 84 12.00 -1.22 -1.57
N GLN A 85 10.83 -1.02 -0.97
CA GLN A 85 10.05 0.20 -1.17
C GLN A 85 10.80 1.44 -0.68
N ARG A 86 11.49 1.36 0.47
CA ARG A 86 12.36 2.42 0.96
C ARG A 86 13.53 2.67 0.02
N ALA A 87 14.17 1.59 -0.46
CA ALA A 87 15.25 1.67 -1.42
C ALA A 87 14.81 2.39 -2.70
N LEU A 88 13.63 2.05 -3.24
CA LEU A 88 13.04 2.73 -4.39
C LEU A 88 12.81 4.23 -4.14
N ILE A 89 12.27 4.60 -2.97
CA ILE A 89 12.07 6.01 -2.61
C ILE A 89 13.40 6.76 -2.56
N ARG A 90 14.41 6.21 -1.87
CA ARG A 90 15.77 6.79 -1.80
C ARG A 90 16.38 6.94 -3.20
N ARG A 91 16.23 5.92 -4.03
CA ARG A 91 16.68 5.92 -5.42
C ARG A 91 16.03 7.04 -6.23
N LEU A 92 14.71 7.25 -6.08
CA LEU A 92 14.00 8.35 -6.72
C LEU A 92 14.49 9.72 -6.21
N LEU A 93 14.78 9.86 -4.91
CA LEU A 93 15.39 11.08 -4.38
C LEU A 93 16.76 11.34 -5.04
N ARG A 94 17.63 10.33 -5.16
CA ARG A 94 18.91 10.48 -5.90
C ARG A 94 18.72 10.84 -7.37
N TYR A 95 17.70 10.29 -8.04
CA TYR A 95 17.36 10.69 -9.41
C TYR A 95 16.90 12.15 -9.49
N ALA A 96 16.21 12.64 -8.46
CA ALA A 96 15.94 14.05 -8.28
C ALA A 96 17.19 14.83 -7.82
N GLY A 97 18.39 14.26 -7.78
CA GLY A 97 19.60 14.98 -7.32
C GLY A 97 19.53 15.39 -5.84
N GLU A 98 18.69 14.72 -5.06
CA GLU A 98 18.61 14.87 -3.61
C GLU A 98 19.48 13.83 -2.93
N ASP A 99 20.16 14.22 -1.86
CA ASP A 99 20.87 13.28 -1.01
C ASP A 99 19.88 12.50 -0.15
N ASP A 100 20.10 11.20 0.03
CA ASP A 100 19.30 10.35 0.91
C ASP A 100 19.24 10.92 2.34
N GLU A 101 20.32 11.56 2.79
CA GLU A 101 20.42 12.18 4.12
C GLU A 101 19.63 13.50 4.23
N SER A 102 19.37 14.16 3.09
CA SER A 102 18.70 15.47 3.06
C SER A 102 17.22 15.37 3.42
N LEU A 103 16.58 14.27 3.01
CA LEU A 103 15.18 13.97 3.26
C LEU A 103 15.09 12.57 3.86
N GLY A 104 15.30 12.46 5.18
CA GLY A 104 15.30 11.20 5.91
C GLY A 104 14.04 10.38 5.62
N VAL A 105 14.18 9.32 4.84
CA VAL A 105 13.03 8.52 4.39
C VAL A 105 12.60 7.56 5.49
N ARG A 106 11.35 7.73 5.97
CA ARG A 106 10.71 6.82 6.91
C ARG A 106 9.55 6.12 6.24
N VAL A 107 9.65 4.80 6.11
CA VAL A 107 8.55 3.95 5.66
C VAL A 107 7.84 3.34 6.86
N VAL A 108 6.51 3.43 6.89
CA VAL A 108 5.64 2.85 7.90
C VAL A 108 4.76 1.79 7.27
N ASP A 109 4.69 0.62 7.91
CA ASP A 109 3.87 -0.50 7.46
C ASP A 109 2.38 -0.26 7.75
N GLY A 110 1.65 0.27 6.75
CA GLY A 110 0.21 0.45 6.80
C GLY A 110 -0.59 -0.86 6.75
N ARG A 111 0.03 -2.02 6.45
CA ARG A 111 -0.63 -3.34 6.54
C ARG A 111 -0.89 -3.76 7.99
N ARG A 112 -0.27 -3.05 8.96
CA ARG A 112 -0.49 -3.23 10.39
C ARG A 112 -1.41 -2.11 10.88
N PRO A 113 -2.73 -2.28 10.75
CA PRO A 113 -3.61 -1.33 11.38
C PRO A 113 -3.38 -1.42 12.89
N ASP A 114 -2.74 -0.41 13.47
CA ASP A 114 -3.07 -0.05 14.83
C ASP A 114 -4.52 0.44 14.82
N LYS A 115 -5.29 0.11 15.85
CA LYS A 115 -6.76 0.27 15.81
C LYS A 115 -7.21 1.71 15.53
N ASP A 116 -6.36 2.67 15.84
CA ASP A 116 -6.65 4.10 15.73
C ASP A 116 -6.32 4.70 14.34
N VAL A 117 -5.57 4.01 13.47
CA VAL A 117 -5.20 4.49 12.11
C VAL A 117 -6.19 4.00 11.03
N ILE A 118 -7.13 3.12 11.40
CA ILE A 118 -7.99 2.33 10.48
C ILE A 118 -9.03 3.17 9.73
N ALA A 119 -9.46 4.32 10.26
CA ALA A 119 -10.70 4.93 9.81
C ALA A 119 -10.65 5.60 8.41
N GLU A 120 -9.47 6.06 7.95
CA GLU A 120 -9.38 6.85 6.70
C GLU A 120 -8.37 6.33 5.66
N HIS A 121 -7.55 5.32 5.98
CA HIS A 121 -6.42 4.93 5.14
C HIS A 121 -6.73 3.81 4.12
N LEU A 122 -8.01 3.57 3.85
CA LEU A 122 -8.49 2.51 2.98
C LEU A 122 -8.41 2.93 1.50
N ALA A 123 -7.27 2.64 0.83
CA ALA A 123 -7.15 2.24 -0.59
C ALA A 123 -5.82 2.66 -1.31
N GLY A 124 -4.79 3.14 -0.60
CA GLY A 124 -3.52 3.58 -1.25
C GLY A 124 -2.31 2.70 -0.92
N GLU A 125 -1.66 2.07 -1.91
CA GLU A 125 -0.50 1.18 -1.71
C GLU A 125 0.71 1.90 -1.06
N LEU A 126 0.96 3.15 -1.44
CA LEU A 126 1.95 4.06 -0.87
C LEU A 126 1.36 5.48 -0.79
N ARG A 127 1.56 6.20 0.33
CA ARG A 127 1.14 7.60 0.49
C ARG A 127 2.18 8.41 1.27
N PHE A 128 2.49 9.61 0.81
CA PHE A 128 3.21 10.61 1.58
C PHE A 128 2.34 11.13 2.72
N ALA A 129 2.81 10.92 3.95
CA ALA A 129 2.13 11.28 5.20
C ALA A 129 2.65 12.60 5.80
N GLY A 130 3.46 13.35 5.06
CA GLY A 130 4.06 14.60 5.52
C GLY A 130 5.51 14.45 5.98
N LEU A 131 6.07 15.57 6.43
CA LEU A 131 7.41 15.62 7.00
C LEU A 131 7.34 15.58 8.52
N SER A 132 8.26 14.87 9.16
CA SER A 132 8.30 14.69 10.62
C SER A 132 9.67 15.07 11.19
N GLY A 133 9.72 15.15 12.53
CA GLY A 133 10.91 15.54 13.28
C GLY A 133 10.98 17.05 13.56
N GLU A 134 11.86 17.43 14.49
CA GLU A 134 12.02 18.84 14.91
C GLU A 134 12.40 19.76 13.74
N ASP A 135 13.14 19.23 12.77
CA ASP A 135 13.59 19.96 11.58
C ASP A 135 12.75 19.69 10.32
N GLN A 136 11.67 18.91 10.40
CA GLN A 136 10.86 18.48 9.24
C GLN A 136 11.69 17.85 8.11
N ARG A 137 12.80 17.19 8.45
CA ARG A 137 13.69 16.56 7.48
C ARG A 137 13.31 15.13 7.16
N ALA A 138 12.36 14.53 7.87
CA ALA A 138 12.01 13.13 7.66
C ALA A 138 10.70 12.95 6.90
N ALA A 139 10.74 12.50 5.65
CA ALA A 139 9.55 12.19 4.87
C ALA A 139 8.95 10.85 5.29
N GLY A 140 7.73 10.91 5.82
CA GLY A 140 6.94 9.74 6.18
C GLY A 140 6.17 9.21 4.98
N PHE A 141 6.30 7.91 4.71
CA PHE A 141 5.53 7.21 3.70
C PHE A 141 4.81 6.02 4.34
N VAL A 142 3.50 5.92 4.13
CA VAL A 142 2.69 4.80 4.60
C VAL A 142 2.50 3.81 3.46
N VAL A 143 2.86 2.55 3.68
CA VAL A 143 2.77 1.48 2.68
C VAL A 143 1.71 0.47 3.09
N SER A 144 0.60 0.39 2.36
CA SER A 144 -0.51 -0.52 2.67
C SER A 144 -0.54 -1.78 1.80
N SER A 145 0.18 -1.81 0.68
CA SER A 145 0.40 -3.02 -0.12
C SER A 145 1.71 -2.92 -0.90
N LEU A 146 2.22 -4.09 -1.29
CA LEU A 146 3.50 -4.24 -1.98
C LEU A 146 3.20 -4.95 -3.31
N GLY A 147 3.14 -4.16 -4.38
CA GLY A 147 2.84 -4.60 -5.74
C GLY A 147 4.08 -5.05 -6.53
N ASP A 148 3.87 -5.41 -7.80
CA ASP A 148 4.95 -5.49 -8.78
C ASP A 148 5.59 -4.10 -8.95
N LEU A 149 6.92 -4.03 -9.04
CA LEU A 149 7.67 -2.80 -9.25
C LEU A 149 7.11 -1.97 -10.41
N ARG A 150 6.70 -2.61 -11.51
CA ARG A 150 6.11 -1.90 -12.66
C ARG A 150 4.85 -1.13 -12.28
N ALA A 151 3.98 -1.74 -11.47
CA ALA A 151 2.78 -1.09 -10.99
C ALA A 151 3.13 0.01 -9.99
N MET A 152 4.01 -0.28 -9.03
CA MET A 152 4.40 0.61 -7.93
C MET A 152 5.16 1.87 -8.37
N LEU A 153 5.92 1.79 -9.46
CA LEU A 153 6.90 2.81 -9.79
C LEU A 153 6.28 4.19 -10.03
N GLY A 154 5.29 4.29 -10.94
CA GLY A 154 4.68 5.57 -11.29
C GLY A 154 4.09 6.30 -10.07
N PRO A 155 3.26 5.65 -9.25
CA PRO A 155 2.72 6.30 -8.06
C PRO A 155 3.76 6.53 -6.96
N THR A 156 4.81 5.71 -6.87
CA THR A 156 5.95 6.04 -6.00
C THR A 156 6.60 7.35 -6.45
N CYS A 157 6.79 7.56 -7.76
CA CYS A 157 7.26 8.85 -8.29
C CYS A 157 6.35 10.00 -7.83
N VAL A 158 5.02 9.84 -7.89
CA VAL A 158 4.06 10.87 -7.48
C VAL A 158 4.20 11.22 -6.00
N GLU A 159 4.22 10.23 -5.11
CA GLU A 159 4.32 10.49 -3.68
C GLU A 159 5.68 11.09 -3.29
N VAL A 160 6.77 10.66 -3.94
CA VAL A 160 8.09 11.28 -3.75
C VAL A 160 8.09 12.73 -4.27
N ALA A 161 7.48 12.98 -5.42
CA ALA A 161 7.37 14.33 -5.96
C ALA A 161 6.56 15.25 -5.02
N ARG A 162 5.48 14.76 -4.40
CA ARG A 162 4.75 15.51 -3.35
C ARG A 162 5.64 15.85 -2.16
N ALA A 163 6.46 14.90 -1.71
CA ALA A 163 7.40 15.15 -0.62
C ALA A 163 8.40 16.27 -0.98
N LEU A 164 8.92 16.27 -2.21
CA LEU A 164 9.85 17.29 -2.71
C LEU A 164 9.19 18.66 -2.86
N VAL A 165 7.97 18.72 -3.41
CA VAL A 165 7.18 19.97 -3.49
C VAL A 165 6.94 20.54 -2.10
N HIS A 166 6.57 19.69 -1.13
CA HIS A 166 6.33 20.13 0.23
C HIS A 166 7.62 20.68 0.88
N ARG A 167 8.74 19.97 0.73
CA ARG A 167 10.04 20.41 1.25
C ARG A 167 10.47 21.74 0.62
N ALA A 168 10.36 21.89 -0.70
CA ALA A 168 10.72 23.12 -1.40
C ALA A 168 9.86 24.32 -0.96
N ARG A 169 8.57 24.11 -0.67
CA ARG A 169 7.69 25.17 -0.10
C ARG A 169 8.18 25.65 1.27
N LEU A 170 8.60 24.72 2.13
CA LEU A 170 9.13 25.02 3.46
C LEU A 170 10.46 25.77 3.37
N GLU A 171 11.38 25.30 2.52
CA GLU A 171 12.70 25.92 2.33
C GLU A 171 12.62 27.35 1.78
N ARG A 172 11.67 27.63 0.88
CA ARG A 172 11.46 28.99 0.34
C ARG A 172 10.83 29.96 1.31
N GLY A 173 10.53 29.53 2.54
CA GLY A 173 9.95 30.42 3.54
C GLY A 173 8.63 31.01 3.09
N ARG A 174 7.82 30.25 2.31
CA ARG A 174 6.38 30.52 2.26
C ARG A 174 5.84 30.18 3.65
N ASN A 175 5.97 31.19 4.52
CA ASN A 175 5.47 31.38 5.86
C ASN A 175 6.40 30.97 7.03
N PRO A 176 7.35 31.83 7.48
CA PRO A 176 8.02 31.68 8.78
C PRO A 176 7.06 31.76 9.98
N ASP A 177 5.87 32.35 9.77
CA ASP A 177 4.71 32.34 10.68
C ASP A 177 3.66 31.30 10.27
N GLY A 178 4.00 30.41 9.34
CA GLY A 178 3.12 29.34 8.89
C GLY A 178 3.03 28.26 9.93
N PRO A 179 1.91 27.51 9.97
CA PRO A 179 1.74 26.43 10.92
C PRO A 179 2.91 25.46 10.77
N ARG A 180 3.76 25.41 11.80
CA ARG A 180 4.80 24.40 11.93
C ARG A 180 4.09 23.07 12.07
N TYR A 181 4.27 22.19 11.09
CA TYR A 181 3.74 20.84 11.10
C TYR A 181 4.21 20.10 12.36
N ARG A 182 3.29 19.88 13.31
CA ARG A 182 3.42 18.88 14.38
C ARG A 182 2.47 17.75 14.02
N GLY A 183 3.01 16.57 13.75
CA GLY A 183 2.32 15.42 13.18
C GLY A 183 1.17 14.80 14.01
N GLU A 184 0.67 15.47 15.04
CA GLU A 184 -0.51 15.07 15.80
C GLU A 184 -1.63 16.14 15.80
N GLU A 185 -1.34 17.40 15.43
CA GLU A 185 -2.35 18.49 15.32
C GLU A 185 -2.75 18.77 13.86
N ALA A 186 -2.31 17.95 12.89
CA ALA A 186 -2.57 18.12 11.45
C ALA A 186 -4.03 17.87 11.03
N GLU A 187 -4.92 17.46 11.95
CA GLU A 187 -6.37 17.50 11.73
C GLU A 187 -6.94 18.93 11.85
N GLY A 188 -6.15 19.92 12.31
CA GLY A 188 -6.54 21.32 12.37
C GLY A 188 -6.11 22.15 11.16
N GLU A 189 -6.97 22.22 10.13
CA GLU A 189 -7.21 23.31 9.14
C GLU A 189 -6.05 24.12 8.49
N GLY A 190 -4.76 23.86 8.73
CA GLY A 190 -3.73 24.89 8.48
C GLY A 190 -2.68 24.63 7.37
N ALA A 191 -2.32 23.38 7.09
CA ALA A 191 -1.24 23.08 6.15
C ALA A 191 -1.68 22.06 5.11
N GLU A 192 -2.13 22.54 3.95
CA GLU A 192 -2.46 21.68 2.82
C GLU A 192 -1.19 20.98 2.33
N LEU A 193 -1.13 19.66 2.54
CA LEU A 193 -0.16 18.80 1.85
C LEU A 193 -0.32 19.01 0.34
N PRO A 194 0.78 18.91 -0.45
CA PRO A 194 0.65 19.02 -1.88
C PRO A 194 -0.38 18.04 -2.40
N THR A 195 -1.23 18.50 -3.32
CA THR A 195 -2.31 17.66 -3.85
C THR A 195 -1.73 16.51 -4.68
N ALA A 196 -2.54 15.49 -4.97
CA ALA A 196 -2.15 14.43 -5.90
C ALA A 196 -1.82 15.02 -7.30
N VAL A 197 -2.53 16.06 -7.71
CA VAL A 197 -2.28 16.81 -8.95
C VAL A 197 -0.90 17.45 -8.95
N GLU A 198 -0.54 18.14 -7.87
CA GLU A 198 0.77 18.76 -7.76
C GLU A 198 1.89 17.72 -7.76
N GLY A 199 1.67 16.56 -7.10
CA GLY A 199 2.57 15.42 -7.18
C GLY A 199 2.78 14.90 -8.59
N PHE A 200 1.68 14.66 -9.30
CA PHE A 200 1.67 14.18 -10.68
C PHE A 200 2.43 15.14 -11.60
N LEU A 201 2.10 16.44 -11.59
CA LEU A 201 2.78 17.45 -12.40
C LEU A 201 4.26 17.60 -11.99
N ALA A 202 4.57 17.53 -10.70
CA ALA A 202 5.94 17.58 -10.24
C ALA A 202 6.79 16.40 -10.75
N CYS A 203 6.21 15.21 -10.96
CA CYS A 203 6.92 14.13 -11.64
C CYS A 203 7.41 14.52 -13.03
N PHE A 204 6.59 15.25 -13.79
CA PHE A 204 7.00 15.73 -15.09
C PHE A 204 8.17 16.69 -14.96
N ALA A 205 8.09 17.70 -14.07
CA ALA A 205 9.17 18.65 -13.81
C ALA A 205 10.48 17.99 -13.34
N LEU A 206 10.39 16.89 -12.58
CA LEU A 206 11.53 16.11 -12.06
C LEU A 206 12.12 15.14 -13.10
N GLY A 207 11.43 14.92 -14.21
CA GLY A 207 11.88 14.00 -15.25
C GLY A 207 11.50 12.54 -15.03
N TRP A 208 10.31 12.32 -14.48
CA TRP A 208 9.67 11.01 -14.31
C TRP A 208 8.40 10.88 -15.16
N GLY A 209 8.29 11.69 -16.22
CA GLY A 209 7.09 11.74 -17.06
C GLY A 209 6.77 10.41 -17.74
N VAL A 210 7.77 9.69 -18.27
CA VAL A 210 7.57 8.37 -18.91
C VAL A 210 6.97 7.32 -17.96
N PRO A 211 7.56 7.03 -16.78
CA PRO A 211 7.04 5.99 -15.90
C PRO A 211 5.67 6.34 -15.33
N VAL A 212 5.41 7.64 -15.06
CA VAL A 212 4.09 8.11 -14.63
C VAL A 212 3.05 7.97 -15.74
N THR A 213 3.38 8.37 -16.97
CA THR A 213 2.50 8.23 -18.14
C THR A 213 2.17 6.76 -18.41
N ASN A 214 3.16 5.87 -18.34
CA ASN A 214 2.94 4.42 -18.49
C ASN A 214 2.08 3.84 -17.36
N ALA A 215 2.16 4.40 -16.14
CA ALA A 215 1.37 3.94 -15.00
C ALA A 215 -0.08 4.44 -15.03
N CYS A 216 -0.37 5.55 -15.72
CA CYS A 216 -1.75 6.08 -15.89
C CYS A 216 -2.68 5.07 -16.57
N LEU A 217 -2.14 4.12 -17.33
CA LEU A 217 -2.88 3.01 -17.91
C LEU A 217 -1.99 1.78 -18.02
N ASP A 218 -1.77 1.09 -16.89
CA ASP A 218 -1.17 -0.24 -16.93
C ASP A 218 -2.26 -1.28 -17.29
N PRO A 219 -2.14 -2.04 -18.39
CA PRO A 219 -3.10 -3.08 -18.73
C PRO A 219 -3.28 -4.15 -17.63
N ARG A 220 -2.32 -4.29 -16.71
CA ARG A 220 -2.40 -5.20 -15.55
C ARG A 220 -3.18 -4.62 -14.38
N SER A 221 -3.40 -3.31 -14.33
CA SER A 221 -4.27 -2.66 -13.36
C SER A 221 -5.74 -2.62 -13.81
N VAL A 222 -6.02 -3.13 -15.01
CA VAL A 222 -7.36 -3.23 -15.58
C VAL A 222 -7.72 -4.70 -15.77
N ALA A 223 -8.62 -5.22 -14.94
CA ALA A 223 -9.19 -6.55 -15.10
C ALA A 223 -10.61 -6.44 -15.64
N GLU A 224 -10.89 -7.07 -16.78
CA GLU A 224 -12.27 -7.22 -17.24
C GLU A 224 -12.94 -8.36 -16.43
N GLY A 225 -13.76 -7.97 -15.46
CA GLY A 225 -14.49 -8.89 -14.60
C GLY A 225 -15.98 -8.81 -14.90
N MET A 226 -16.59 -9.90 -15.40
CA MET A 226 -18.03 -9.97 -15.70
C MET A 226 -18.56 -8.92 -16.69
N GLY A 227 -17.73 -8.49 -17.65
CA GLY A 227 -18.10 -7.48 -18.65
C GLY A 227 -18.00 -6.03 -18.16
N GLU A 228 -17.50 -5.83 -16.94
CA GLU A 228 -17.12 -4.51 -16.42
C GLU A 228 -15.60 -4.39 -16.35
N MET A 229 -15.10 -3.23 -16.77
CA MET A 229 -13.69 -2.89 -16.65
C MET A 229 -13.40 -2.51 -15.20
N GLN A 230 -12.76 -3.40 -14.44
CA GLN A 230 -12.31 -3.11 -13.08
C GLN A 230 -10.90 -2.52 -13.15
N THR A 231 -10.79 -1.22 -12.92
CA THR A 231 -9.52 -0.58 -12.60
C THR A 231 -9.18 -0.84 -11.13
N THR A 232 -7.92 -1.11 -10.82
CA THR A 232 -7.50 -1.14 -9.41
C THR A 232 -7.68 0.26 -8.84
N ALA A 233 -8.41 0.37 -7.72
CA ALA A 233 -8.78 1.63 -7.08
C ALA A 233 -7.59 2.57 -6.82
N TRP A 234 -6.38 2.02 -6.79
CA TRP A 234 -5.15 2.75 -6.55
C TRP A 234 -4.63 3.56 -7.73
N VAL A 235 -4.64 3.03 -8.97
CA VAL A 235 -4.20 3.80 -10.14
C VAL A 235 -5.09 5.02 -10.30
N SER A 236 -6.39 4.86 -10.07
CA SER A 236 -7.35 5.97 -10.04
C SER A 236 -7.11 6.94 -8.89
N ALA A 237 -6.65 6.49 -7.71
CA ALA A 237 -6.49 7.35 -6.54
C ALA A 237 -5.20 8.18 -6.53
N SER A 238 -4.08 7.61 -6.99
CA SER A 238 -2.76 8.25 -6.94
C SER A 238 -2.41 9.01 -8.21
N LEU A 239 -2.74 8.49 -9.39
CA LEU A 239 -2.40 9.17 -10.65
C LEU A 239 -3.48 10.15 -11.08
N ARG A 240 -4.76 9.87 -10.79
CA ARG A 240 -5.97 10.70 -11.05
C ARG A 240 -6.17 11.25 -12.47
N TYR A 241 -5.17 11.17 -13.35
CA TYR A 241 -5.18 11.71 -14.70
C TYR A 241 -5.32 10.63 -15.76
N PRO A 242 -6.13 10.89 -16.81
CA PRO A 242 -6.18 10.04 -17.97
C PRO A 242 -4.78 9.90 -18.61
N PRO A 243 -4.48 8.74 -19.21
CA PRO A 243 -3.23 8.52 -19.93
C PRO A 243 -3.00 9.54 -21.05
N ASP A 244 -4.08 10.03 -21.67
CA ASP A 244 -4.00 10.95 -22.79
C ASP A 244 -3.41 12.30 -22.36
N VAL A 245 -3.90 12.84 -21.23
CA VAL A 245 -3.38 14.07 -20.62
C VAL A 245 -1.91 13.90 -20.23
N ALA A 246 -1.53 12.74 -19.68
CA ALA A 246 -0.15 12.46 -19.31
C ALA A 246 0.79 12.42 -20.53
N ALA A 247 0.34 11.79 -21.62
CA ALA A 247 1.09 11.71 -22.87
C ALA A 247 1.21 13.08 -23.56
N GLU A 248 0.14 13.88 -23.55
CA GLU A 248 0.13 15.23 -24.08
C GLU A 248 1.08 16.15 -23.29
N LEU A 249 1.02 16.13 -21.96
CA LEU A 249 1.98 16.86 -21.11
C LEU A 249 3.43 16.46 -21.44
N LEU A 250 3.71 15.17 -21.64
CA LEU A 250 5.04 14.70 -21.99
C LEU A 250 5.52 15.26 -23.34
N ALA A 251 4.64 15.27 -24.35
CA ALA A 251 4.93 15.82 -25.67
C ALA A 251 5.24 17.33 -25.58
N THR A 252 4.40 18.09 -24.88
CA THR A 252 4.57 19.54 -24.65
C THR A 252 5.93 19.85 -24.03
N LEU A 253 6.32 19.09 -23.01
CA LEU A 253 7.61 19.28 -22.33
C LEU A 253 8.81 18.98 -23.23
N TYR A 254 8.69 17.98 -24.09
CA TYR A 254 9.75 17.62 -25.00
C TYR A 254 9.90 18.66 -26.11
N ALA A 255 8.79 19.27 -26.56
CA ALA A 255 8.80 20.32 -27.56
C ALA A 255 9.43 21.60 -26.98
N ALA A 256 9.10 21.95 -25.73
CA ALA A 256 9.73 23.05 -25.01
C ALA A 256 11.25 22.81 -24.77
N GLY A 257 11.64 21.55 -24.56
CA GLY A 257 12.97 21.11 -24.12
C GLY A 257 14.14 21.26 -25.12
N ALA A 258 13.93 21.72 -26.36
CA ALA A 258 15.00 21.90 -27.37
C ALA A 258 15.94 20.68 -27.54
N ARG A 259 15.38 19.47 -27.55
CA ARG A 259 16.14 18.20 -27.54
C ARG A 259 16.38 17.67 -28.94
N ASP A 260 17.45 16.89 -29.11
CA ASP A 260 17.69 16.22 -30.39
C ASP A 260 16.67 15.10 -30.65
N ALA A 261 16.48 14.76 -31.92
CA ALA A 261 15.51 13.74 -32.33
C ALA A 261 15.81 12.35 -31.72
N LYS A 262 17.09 12.03 -31.47
CA LYS A 262 17.50 10.73 -30.91
C LYS A 262 17.01 10.58 -29.47
N PHE A 263 17.09 11.65 -28.70
CA PHE A 263 16.61 11.72 -27.34
C PHE A 263 15.09 11.52 -27.28
N VAL A 264 14.34 12.24 -28.12
CA VAL A 264 12.87 12.12 -28.19
C VAL A 264 12.48 10.69 -28.60
N GLU A 265 13.10 10.14 -29.64
CA GLU A 265 12.79 8.79 -30.14
C GLU A 265 13.09 7.70 -29.10
N GLY A 266 14.18 7.83 -28.33
CA GLY A 266 14.49 6.90 -27.24
C GLY A 266 13.40 6.86 -26.16
N ARG A 267 12.83 8.02 -25.82
CA ARG A 267 11.77 8.15 -24.81
C ARG A 267 10.41 7.73 -25.32
N ARG A 268 10.08 8.12 -26.54
CA ARG A 268 8.92 7.63 -27.28
C ARG A 268 8.91 6.09 -27.32
N GLY A 269 10.07 5.48 -27.58
CA GLY A 269 10.27 4.03 -27.58
C GLY A 269 10.03 3.34 -26.24
N ALA A 270 10.11 4.07 -25.12
CA ALA A 270 9.86 3.56 -23.77
C ALA A 270 8.39 3.68 -23.32
N LEU A 271 7.56 4.44 -24.04
CA LEU A 271 6.12 4.49 -23.78
C LEU A 271 5.46 3.18 -24.19
N ASN A 272 4.48 2.75 -23.40
CA ASN A 272 3.53 1.70 -23.78
C ASN A 272 2.83 2.06 -25.11
N PRO A 273 2.38 1.08 -25.90
CA PRO A 273 1.85 1.34 -27.25
C PRO A 273 0.71 2.36 -27.32
N SER A 274 -0.26 2.31 -26.40
CA SER A 274 -1.40 3.25 -26.38
C SER A 274 -0.98 4.66 -25.96
N GLN A 275 -0.14 4.80 -24.93
CA GLN A 275 0.42 6.09 -24.52
C GLN A 275 1.28 6.71 -25.64
N ARG A 276 2.00 5.87 -26.39
CA ARG A 276 2.82 6.31 -27.52
C ARG A 276 1.99 6.87 -28.66
N GLU A 277 0.86 6.26 -28.97
CA GLU A 277 -0.04 6.77 -30.03
C GLU A 277 -0.52 8.18 -29.73
N VAL A 278 -0.97 8.43 -28.49
CA VAL A 278 -1.40 9.77 -28.07
C VAL A 278 -0.23 10.75 -28.03
N PHE A 279 0.93 10.32 -27.52
CA PHE A 279 2.14 11.14 -27.56
C PHE A 279 2.51 11.54 -29.00
N ASP A 280 2.43 10.61 -29.95
CA ASP A 280 2.78 10.86 -31.36
C ASP A 280 1.84 11.86 -32.02
N GLU A 281 0.54 11.78 -31.71
CA GLU A 281 -0.46 12.75 -32.18
C GLU A 281 -0.20 14.15 -31.62
N ALA A 282 -0.01 14.27 -30.30
CA ALA A 282 0.31 15.54 -29.65
C ALA A 282 1.65 16.12 -30.15
N TRP A 283 2.67 15.28 -30.33
CA TRP A 283 3.96 15.68 -30.86
C TRP A 283 3.86 16.22 -32.29
N ALA A 284 3.11 15.54 -33.16
CA ALA A 284 2.93 15.97 -34.55
C ALA A 284 2.22 17.34 -34.64
N ALA A 285 1.23 17.59 -33.79
CA ALA A 285 0.56 18.89 -33.72
C ALA A 285 1.55 20.01 -33.33
N LEU A 286 2.36 19.77 -32.30
CA LEU A 286 3.38 20.72 -31.84
C LEU A 286 4.48 20.98 -32.89
N GLU A 287 4.85 19.97 -33.70
CA GLU A 287 5.80 20.15 -34.80
C GLU A 287 5.24 21.00 -35.94
N GLU A 288 3.94 20.94 -36.21
CA GLU A 288 3.27 21.74 -37.25
C GLU A 288 3.30 23.24 -36.92
N ASP A 289 3.13 23.60 -35.65
CA ASP A 289 3.15 24.99 -35.18
C ASP A 289 4.57 25.60 -35.14
N GLY A 290 5.59 24.75 -35.09
CA GLY A 290 6.99 25.11 -35.32
C GLY A 290 7.70 25.78 -34.13
N PRO A 291 8.85 26.45 -34.36
CA PRO A 291 9.75 26.89 -33.29
C PRO A 291 9.20 28.03 -32.41
N ASN A 292 8.19 28.76 -32.90
CA ASN A 292 7.54 29.82 -32.12
C ASN A 292 6.72 29.23 -30.98
N GLU A 293 6.04 28.10 -31.21
CA GLU A 293 5.26 27.41 -30.20
C GLU A 293 6.15 26.88 -29.08
N ALA A 294 7.28 26.25 -29.44
CA ALA A 294 8.26 25.82 -28.46
C ALA A 294 8.81 26.98 -27.58
N ALA A 295 8.86 28.21 -28.11
CA ALA A 295 9.26 29.39 -27.33
C ALA A 295 8.13 29.86 -26.41
N ALA A 296 6.89 29.89 -26.89
CA ALA A 296 5.71 30.22 -26.09
C ALA A 296 5.51 29.22 -24.93
N LEU A 297 5.65 27.92 -25.21
CA LEU A 297 5.60 26.88 -24.18
C LEU A 297 6.68 27.04 -23.11
N ARG A 298 7.92 27.39 -23.51
CA ARG A 298 8.98 27.69 -22.52
C ARG A 298 8.64 28.89 -21.65
N GLU A 299 8.04 29.94 -22.22
CA GLU A 299 7.60 31.10 -21.46
C GLU A 299 6.51 30.73 -20.45
N GLN A 300 5.49 29.97 -20.88
CA GLN A 300 4.41 29.50 -20.01
C GLN A 300 4.92 28.59 -18.88
N LEU A 301 5.81 27.64 -19.22
CA LEU A 301 6.46 26.76 -18.26
C LEU A 301 7.49 27.49 -17.37
N ARG A 302 7.71 28.79 -17.59
CA ARG A 302 8.70 29.62 -16.90
C ARG A 302 10.12 29.06 -17.00
N TRP A 303 10.41 28.39 -18.11
CA TRP A 303 11.74 27.84 -18.39
C TRP A 303 12.61 28.94 -18.99
N GLY A 304 13.79 29.14 -18.39
CA GLY A 304 14.82 30.00 -18.97
C GLY A 304 15.27 29.51 -20.36
N ALA A 305 16.12 30.29 -21.02
CA ALA A 305 16.73 29.88 -22.29
C ALA A 305 17.50 28.55 -22.12
N PRO A 306 17.55 27.68 -23.15
CA PRO A 306 18.24 26.39 -23.05
C PRO A 306 19.70 26.48 -22.56
N ASP A 307 20.42 27.52 -22.96
CA ASP A 307 21.81 27.78 -22.54
C ASP A 307 21.95 28.10 -21.04
N SER A 308 20.85 28.38 -20.34
CA SER A 308 20.81 28.65 -18.89
C SER A 308 20.45 27.42 -18.06
N TRP A 309 20.12 26.29 -18.70
CA TRP A 309 19.75 25.08 -17.98
C TRP A 309 20.96 24.38 -17.37
N PRO A 310 20.78 23.69 -16.23
CA PRO A 310 21.86 22.94 -15.61
C PRO A 310 22.35 21.84 -16.54
N GLU A 311 23.59 21.43 -16.35
CA GLU A 311 24.10 20.26 -17.06
C GLU A 311 23.22 19.04 -16.78
N PRO A 312 23.03 18.15 -17.78
CA PRO A 312 22.29 16.91 -17.57
C PRO A 312 22.85 16.10 -16.41
N ALA A 313 21.97 15.68 -15.49
CA ALA A 313 22.37 14.80 -14.40
C ALA A 313 22.90 13.49 -14.98
N THR A 314 24.05 13.03 -14.49
CA THR A 314 24.62 11.76 -14.94
C THR A 314 23.88 10.59 -14.30
N ARG A 315 23.84 9.45 -15.01
CA ARG A 315 23.19 8.23 -14.53
C ARG A 315 23.91 7.62 -13.32
N GLU A 316 25.23 7.76 -13.29
CA GLU A 316 26.11 7.00 -12.38
C GLU A 316 25.85 7.25 -10.89
N PRO A 317 25.70 8.50 -10.40
CA PRO A 317 25.41 8.74 -8.99
C PRO A 317 24.06 8.15 -8.56
N ALA A 318 23.07 8.24 -9.46
CA ALA A 318 21.75 7.68 -9.23
C ALA A 318 21.70 6.16 -9.37
N LEU A 319 22.78 5.49 -9.81
CA LEU A 319 22.93 4.03 -9.81
C LEU A 319 23.87 3.50 -8.73
N ALA A 320 24.57 4.38 -8.01
CA ALA A 320 25.46 3.97 -6.93
C ALA A 320 24.70 3.13 -5.89
N GLU A 321 25.34 2.11 -5.33
CA GLU A 321 24.72 1.25 -4.32
C GLU A 321 24.16 2.08 -3.15
N LEU A 322 22.98 1.70 -2.66
CA LEU A 322 22.40 2.33 -1.48
C LEU A 322 23.02 1.68 -0.24
N GLU A 323 23.50 2.49 0.70
CA GLU A 323 23.96 1.96 1.97
C GLU A 323 22.76 1.52 2.82
N PHE A 324 22.81 0.28 3.28
CA PHE A 324 21.85 -0.30 4.22
C PHE A 324 22.09 0.30 5.61
N ASP A 325 21.05 0.84 6.24
CA ASP A 325 21.15 1.56 7.51
C ASP A 325 20.28 0.98 8.63
N ALA A 326 20.34 1.60 9.81
CA ALA A 326 19.59 1.15 10.98
C ALA A 326 18.06 1.21 10.81
N HIS A 327 17.54 2.03 9.89
CA HIS A 327 16.10 2.03 9.57
C HIS A 327 15.75 0.82 8.72
N ASP A 328 16.63 0.41 7.80
CA ASP A 328 16.45 -0.83 7.03
C ASP A 328 16.47 -2.06 7.96
N ASP A 329 17.39 -2.13 8.93
CA ASP A 329 17.41 -3.17 9.97
C ASP A 329 16.05 -3.23 10.70
N ALA A 330 15.53 -2.06 11.11
CA ALA A 330 14.26 -1.97 11.82
C ALA A 330 13.05 -2.42 10.97
N LEU A 331 13.09 -2.20 9.64
CA LEU A 331 12.08 -2.68 8.71
C LEU A 331 12.12 -4.20 8.54
N VAL A 332 13.32 -4.77 8.40
CA VAL A 332 13.51 -6.24 8.33
C VAL A 332 13.02 -6.89 9.63
N ASP A 333 13.46 -6.41 10.79
CA ASP A 333 13.01 -6.88 12.11
C ASP A 333 11.49 -6.73 12.28
N ALA A 334 10.92 -5.64 11.75
CA ALA A 334 9.48 -5.45 11.77
C ALA A 334 8.79 -6.52 10.93
N GLU A 335 9.23 -6.77 9.69
CA GLU A 335 8.65 -7.77 8.78
C GLU A 335 8.77 -9.18 9.35
N GLU A 336 9.93 -9.56 9.88
CA GLU A 336 10.12 -10.87 10.53
C GLU A 336 9.12 -11.08 11.67
N ARG A 337 8.95 -10.08 12.55
CA ARG A 337 7.94 -10.11 13.63
C ARG A 337 6.51 -10.23 13.09
N TYR A 338 6.21 -9.65 11.94
CA TYR A 338 4.89 -9.78 11.32
C TYR A 338 4.67 -11.17 10.72
N GLN A 339 5.63 -11.70 10.00
CA GLN A 339 5.59 -13.08 9.49
C GLN A 339 5.48 -14.08 10.63
N GLU A 340 6.19 -13.84 11.74
CA GLU A 340 6.05 -14.64 12.95
C GLU A 340 4.63 -14.59 13.52
N ARG A 341 4.01 -13.40 13.62
CA ARG A 341 2.61 -13.26 14.05
C ARG A 341 1.61 -13.92 13.09
N LEU A 342 1.87 -13.91 11.79
CA LEU A 342 1.02 -14.63 10.82
C LEU A 342 1.11 -16.15 11.01
N ARG A 343 2.31 -16.66 11.29
CA ARG A 343 2.53 -18.09 11.63
C ARG A 343 1.94 -18.43 12.99
N LEU A 344 1.97 -17.50 13.93
CA LEU A 344 1.52 -17.65 15.32
C LEU A 344 0.42 -16.62 15.66
N PRO A 345 -0.84 -16.84 15.21
CA PRO A 345 -1.90 -15.82 15.25
C PRO A 345 -2.31 -15.35 16.65
N ASN A 346 -1.93 -16.09 17.69
CA ASN A 346 -2.17 -15.74 19.10
C ASN A 346 -0.87 -15.48 19.86
N LEU A 347 0.26 -15.17 19.20
CA LEU A 347 1.53 -14.88 19.86
C LEU A 347 1.35 -13.78 20.93
N GLY A 348 1.71 -14.09 22.17
CA GLY A 348 1.58 -13.18 23.33
C GLY A 348 0.14 -12.95 23.82
N LYS A 349 -0.88 -13.56 23.19
CA LYS A 349 -2.28 -13.45 23.63
C LYS A 349 -2.66 -14.57 24.60
N PRO A 350 -3.56 -14.31 25.56
CA PRO A 350 -4.04 -15.34 26.46
C PRO A 350 -4.83 -16.41 25.70
N VAL A 351 -4.46 -17.67 25.90
CA VAL A 351 -5.23 -18.84 25.49
C VAL A 351 -5.43 -19.75 26.71
N PHE A 352 -6.31 -20.74 26.57
CA PHE A 352 -6.69 -21.62 27.67
C PHE A 352 -6.71 -23.07 27.22
N ARG A 353 -6.51 -23.97 28.17
CA ARG A 353 -6.70 -25.41 27.97
C ARG A 353 -8.20 -25.71 28.00
N ALA A 354 -8.79 -25.97 26.85
CA ALA A 354 -10.16 -26.43 26.73
C ALA A 354 -10.22 -27.96 26.86
N ARG A 355 -11.04 -28.47 27.78
CA ARG A 355 -11.29 -29.91 27.95
C ARG A 355 -12.66 -30.28 27.38
N PRO A 356 -12.79 -30.57 26.07
CA PRO A 356 -14.09 -30.84 25.46
C PRO A 356 -14.81 -32.00 26.17
N ARG A 357 -16.10 -31.82 26.44
CA ARG A 357 -16.96 -32.87 27.03
C ARG A 357 -17.26 -33.98 26.00
N ARG A 358 -16.28 -34.81 25.67
CA ARG A 358 -16.46 -36.03 24.87
C ARG A 358 -16.56 -37.29 25.75
N THR A 359 -17.25 -37.21 26.90
CA THR A 359 -17.54 -38.38 27.76
C THR A 359 -18.22 -39.51 27.01
N TRP A 360 -19.11 -39.17 26.08
CA TRP A 360 -19.99 -40.14 25.45
C TRP A 360 -19.24 -41.14 24.57
N GLN A 361 -18.13 -40.76 23.93
CA GLN A 361 -17.35 -41.67 23.09
C GLN A 361 -16.65 -42.76 23.93
N GLY A 362 -16.06 -42.37 25.07
CA GLY A 362 -15.47 -43.34 26.01
C GLY A 362 -16.53 -44.27 26.60
N ALA A 363 -17.70 -43.74 26.95
CA ALA A 363 -18.83 -44.54 27.41
C ALA A 363 -19.33 -45.52 26.33
N LEU A 364 -19.39 -45.08 25.07
CA LEU A 364 -19.89 -45.91 23.96
C LEU A 364 -18.91 -47.03 23.61
N ILE A 365 -17.61 -46.71 23.50
CA ILE A 365 -16.56 -47.71 23.28
C ILE A 365 -16.54 -48.72 24.44
N GLY A 366 -16.56 -48.23 25.68
CA GLY A 366 -16.61 -49.07 26.87
C GLY A 366 -17.86 -49.96 26.92
N SER A 367 -19.03 -49.43 26.50
CA SER A 367 -20.27 -50.20 26.45
C SER A 367 -20.20 -51.31 25.40
N VAL A 368 -19.69 -51.02 24.20
CA VAL A 368 -19.54 -52.03 23.14
C VAL A 368 -18.61 -53.15 23.58
N VAL A 369 -17.43 -52.81 24.13
CA VAL A 369 -16.48 -53.80 24.66
C VAL A 369 -17.12 -54.61 25.79
N GLY A 370 -17.81 -53.93 26.71
CA GLY A 370 -18.52 -54.57 27.81
C GLY A 370 -19.59 -55.57 27.35
N VAL A 371 -20.37 -55.25 26.32
CA VAL A 371 -21.37 -56.15 25.74
C VAL A 371 -20.73 -57.40 25.15
N LEU A 372 -19.61 -57.25 24.44
CA LEU A 372 -18.91 -58.37 23.81
C LEU A 372 -18.40 -59.41 24.83
N PHE A 373 -17.99 -58.97 26.02
CA PHE A 373 -17.42 -59.87 27.04
C PHE A 373 -18.38 -60.27 28.16
N GLY A 374 -19.48 -59.54 28.39
CA GLY A 374 -20.37 -59.76 29.54
C GLY A 374 -21.86 -59.55 29.29
N GLY A 375 -22.29 -59.48 28.02
CA GLY A 375 -23.69 -59.24 27.66
C GLY A 375 -24.20 -57.88 28.15
N ALA A 376 -25.52 -57.75 28.39
CA ALA A 376 -26.13 -56.46 28.77
C ALA A 376 -25.54 -55.86 30.07
N ILE A 377 -25.25 -56.69 31.07
CA ILE A 377 -24.64 -56.26 32.34
C ILE A 377 -23.20 -55.79 32.09
N GLY A 378 -22.43 -56.55 31.29
CA GLY A 378 -21.09 -56.16 30.87
C GLY A 378 -21.09 -54.82 30.13
N GLY A 379 -22.09 -54.57 29.29
CA GLY A 379 -22.26 -53.29 28.59
C GLY A 379 -22.42 -52.09 29.53
N ALA A 380 -23.28 -52.20 30.55
CA ALA A 380 -23.48 -51.11 31.51
C ALA A 380 -22.21 -50.83 32.33
N VAL A 381 -21.55 -51.89 32.83
CA VAL A 381 -20.30 -51.77 33.60
C VAL A 381 -19.16 -51.23 32.73
N GLY A 382 -19.00 -51.78 31.53
CA GLY A 382 -18.01 -51.35 30.55
C GLY A 382 -18.22 -49.90 30.13
N GLY A 383 -19.48 -49.46 29.96
CA GLY A 383 -19.82 -48.07 29.70
C GLY A 383 -19.42 -47.13 30.84
N GLY A 384 -19.66 -47.54 32.10
CA GLY A 384 -19.23 -46.78 33.28
C GLY A 384 -17.71 -46.65 33.38
N ILE A 385 -16.97 -47.75 33.20
CA ILE A 385 -15.49 -47.76 33.22
C ILE A 385 -14.94 -46.93 32.05
N GLY A 386 -15.49 -47.11 30.85
CA GLY A 386 -15.10 -46.34 29.66
C GLY A 386 -15.37 -44.84 29.81
N ALA A 387 -16.46 -44.45 30.47
CA ALA A 387 -16.75 -43.06 30.80
C ALA A 387 -15.73 -42.48 31.78
N LEU A 388 -15.31 -43.25 32.80
CA LEU A 388 -14.32 -42.83 33.79
C LEU A 388 -12.93 -42.65 33.15
N PHE A 389 -12.47 -43.63 32.38
CA PHE A 389 -11.20 -43.55 31.66
C PHE A 389 -11.22 -42.44 30.59
N GLY A 390 -12.30 -42.33 29.83
CA GLY A 390 -12.50 -41.24 28.87
C GLY A 390 -12.66 -39.86 29.53
N TYR A 391 -12.94 -39.81 30.84
CA TYR A 391 -12.89 -38.57 31.61
C TYR A 391 -11.45 -38.18 31.95
N SER A 392 -10.64 -39.13 32.40
CA SER A 392 -9.26 -38.88 32.83
C SER A 392 -8.27 -38.65 31.69
N TRP A 393 -8.48 -39.26 30.52
CA TRP A 393 -7.57 -39.17 29.36
C TRP A 393 -7.98 -38.13 28.31
N ARG A 394 -8.62 -37.04 28.73
CA ARG A 394 -9.00 -36.00 27.77
C ARG A 394 -7.79 -35.18 27.36
N PRO A 395 -7.44 -35.13 26.06
CA PRO A 395 -6.45 -34.17 25.60
C PRO A 395 -6.96 -32.76 25.91
N SER A 396 -6.11 -31.94 26.53
CA SER A 396 -6.35 -30.49 26.56
C SER A 396 -6.15 -29.95 25.16
N LEU A 397 -7.11 -29.20 24.65
CA LEU A 397 -7.00 -28.49 23.38
C LEU A 397 -6.71 -27.01 23.63
N CYS A 398 -5.95 -26.37 22.75
CA CYS A 398 -5.83 -24.91 22.77
C CYS A 398 -7.18 -24.27 22.43
N SER A 399 -7.62 -23.32 23.26
CA SER A 399 -8.86 -22.57 23.04
C SER A 399 -8.76 -21.45 22.01
N GLY A 400 -7.55 -21.14 21.53
CA GLY A 400 -7.33 -20.08 20.55
C GLY A 400 -8.20 -20.26 19.29
N PRO A 401 -8.76 -19.17 18.73
CA PRO A 401 -9.61 -19.24 17.55
C PRO A 401 -8.93 -20.01 16.41
N ARG A 402 -9.61 -21.03 15.85
CA ARG A 402 -9.12 -21.90 14.77
C ARG A 402 -7.86 -22.72 15.07
N CYS A 403 -7.29 -22.65 16.28
CA CYS A 403 -6.06 -23.39 16.62
C CYS A 403 -6.33 -24.87 16.88
N GLY A 404 -7.03 -25.19 17.98
CA GLY A 404 -7.50 -26.52 18.34
C GLY A 404 -6.41 -27.60 18.53
N VAL A 405 -5.13 -27.22 18.62
CA VAL A 405 -4.03 -28.19 18.79
C VAL A 405 -4.12 -28.87 20.15
N VAL A 406 -3.72 -30.14 20.21
CA VAL A 406 -3.56 -30.86 21.47
C VAL A 406 -2.36 -30.29 22.23
N LEU A 407 -2.59 -29.92 23.48
CA LEU A 407 -1.58 -29.39 24.38
C LEU A 407 -1.10 -30.49 25.32
N GLU A 408 0.21 -30.69 25.37
CA GLU A 408 0.86 -31.56 26.35
C GLU A 408 0.69 -31.01 27.77
N VAL A 409 0.90 -31.85 28.78
CA VAL A 409 0.84 -31.41 30.18
C VAL A 409 2.08 -30.56 30.47
N GLY A 410 1.89 -29.39 31.09
CA GLY A 410 3.00 -28.53 31.52
C GLY A 410 3.46 -27.48 30.51
N VAL A 411 3.06 -27.53 29.23
CA VAL A 411 3.33 -26.43 28.29
C VAL A 411 2.66 -25.14 28.77
N THR A 412 3.43 -24.06 28.83
CA THR A 412 2.98 -22.71 29.17
C THR A 412 2.58 -21.91 27.93
N GLU A 413 3.00 -22.35 26.75
CA GLU A 413 2.69 -21.73 25.47
C GLU A 413 2.19 -22.77 24.46
N CYS A 414 1.28 -22.35 23.59
CA CYS A 414 0.72 -23.22 22.57
C CYS A 414 1.65 -23.28 21.34
N PRO A 415 2.24 -24.44 20.98
CA PRO A 415 3.26 -24.55 19.92
C PRO A 415 2.76 -24.20 18.52
N LYS A 416 1.43 -24.26 18.29
CA LYS A 416 0.82 -23.96 16.98
C LYS A 416 0.50 -22.48 16.77
N CYS A 417 0.10 -21.75 17.81
CA CYS A 417 -0.40 -20.38 17.67
C CYS A 417 0.32 -19.35 18.53
N GLY A 418 1.32 -19.74 19.32
CA GLY A 418 2.12 -18.85 20.16
C GLY A 418 1.40 -18.27 21.39
N GLY A 419 0.16 -18.70 21.65
CA GLY A 419 -0.63 -18.16 22.76
C GLY A 419 -0.14 -18.65 24.12
N THR A 420 -0.11 -17.75 25.10
CA THR A 420 0.26 -18.05 26.48
C THR A 420 -0.92 -18.69 27.21
N ILE A 421 -0.71 -19.85 27.81
CA ILE A 421 -1.76 -20.64 28.44
C ILE A 421 -2.01 -20.10 29.86
N MET A 422 -3.10 -19.37 30.05
CA MET A 422 -3.44 -18.69 31.31
C MET A 422 -4.33 -19.50 32.25
N GLY A 423 -4.83 -20.65 31.82
CA GLY A 423 -5.67 -21.50 32.67
C GLY A 423 -6.42 -22.59 31.91
N GLU A 424 -7.46 -23.11 32.55
CA GLU A 424 -8.33 -24.14 31.98
C GLU A 424 -9.76 -23.61 31.82
N ILE A 425 -10.40 -23.96 30.71
CA ILE A 425 -11.80 -23.66 30.44
C ILE A 425 -12.56 -24.92 30.06
N ALA A 426 -13.87 -24.92 30.27
CA ALA A 426 -14.69 -26.09 29.98
C ALA A 426 -14.84 -26.35 28.47
N ARG A 427 -14.98 -25.30 27.66
CA ARG A 427 -15.19 -25.40 26.20
C ARG A 427 -14.45 -24.28 25.47
N THR A 428 -14.07 -24.53 24.22
CA THR A 428 -13.43 -23.51 23.37
C THR A 428 -14.27 -22.25 23.18
N LYS A 429 -15.60 -22.37 23.17
CA LYS A 429 -16.52 -21.23 23.10
C LYS A 429 -16.52 -20.33 24.34
N ASP A 430 -16.03 -20.84 25.47
CA ASP A 430 -15.94 -20.07 26.73
C ASP A 430 -14.66 -19.20 26.73
N HIS A 431 -13.89 -19.20 25.63
CA HIS A 431 -12.64 -18.44 25.49
C HIS A 431 -12.84 -16.94 25.71
N LEU A 432 -13.83 -16.31 25.05
CA LEU A 432 -14.05 -14.86 25.15
C LEU A 432 -14.35 -14.43 26.60
N ALA A 433 -15.28 -15.13 27.26
CA ALA A 433 -15.61 -14.86 28.65
C ALA A 433 -14.40 -15.06 29.61
N ALA A 434 -13.50 -15.99 29.29
CA ALA A 434 -12.29 -16.20 30.07
C ALA A 434 -11.22 -15.11 29.83
N VAL A 435 -11.15 -14.57 28.62
CA VAL A 435 -10.29 -13.40 28.32
C VAL A 435 -10.82 -12.16 29.06
N GLU A 436 -12.12 -11.89 28.97
CA GLU A 436 -12.76 -10.77 29.69
C GLU A 436 -12.53 -10.86 31.21
N ALA A 437 -12.71 -12.05 31.80
CA ALA A 437 -12.44 -12.26 33.22
C ALA A 437 -10.96 -12.04 33.62
N LEU A 438 -10.02 -12.33 32.71
CA LEU A 438 -8.59 -12.11 32.94
C LEU A 438 -8.25 -10.61 32.85
N GLU A 439 -8.85 -9.89 31.91
CA GLU A 439 -8.69 -8.44 31.75
C GLU A 439 -9.25 -7.69 32.97
N GLU A 440 -10.42 -8.10 33.47
CA GLU A 440 -11.01 -7.56 34.71
C GLU A 440 -10.09 -7.76 35.92
N GLN A 441 -9.48 -8.95 36.06
CA GLN A 441 -8.52 -9.23 37.12
C GLN A 441 -7.23 -8.40 36.99
N GLY A 442 -6.73 -8.22 35.77
CA GLY A 442 -5.56 -7.38 35.49
C GLY A 442 -5.80 -5.91 35.85
N ALA A 443 -6.96 -5.37 35.48
CA ALA A 443 -7.35 -3.99 35.79
C ALA A 443 -7.49 -3.77 37.31
N LEU A 444 -8.06 -4.74 38.03
CA LEU A 444 -8.15 -4.70 39.49
C LEU A 444 -6.77 -4.72 40.15
N ASN A 445 -5.85 -5.54 39.66
CA ASN A 445 -4.48 -5.61 40.20
C ASN A 445 -3.72 -4.29 39.99
N GLN A 446 -3.85 -3.66 38.82
CA GLN A 446 -3.23 -2.36 38.55
C GLN A 446 -3.84 -1.23 39.41
N ALA A 447 -5.16 -1.24 39.63
CA ALA A 447 -5.82 -0.27 40.50
C ALA A 447 -5.45 -0.43 41.99
N SER A 448 -5.03 -1.62 42.41
CA SER A 448 -4.64 -1.94 43.79
C SER A 448 -3.17 -1.66 44.12
N ASP A 449 -2.38 -1.21 43.15
CA ASP A 449 -0.96 -0.87 43.32
C ASP A 449 -0.79 0.67 43.24
N PRO A 450 -1.16 1.43 44.31
CA PRO A 450 -0.99 2.87 44.33
C PRO A 450 0.51 3.19 44.54
N THR A 451 1.22 3.46 43.45
CA THR A 451 2.53 4.14 43.49
C THR A 451 2.47 5.50 44.16
#